data_AF-A0A4R3J5E5-F1
#
_entry.id   AF-A0A4R3J5E5-F1
#
_cell.length_a   1.000
_cell.length_b   1.000
_cell.length_c   1.000
_cell.angle_alpha   90.00
_cell.angle_beta   90.00
_cell.angle_gamma   90.00
#
_symmetry.space_group_name_H-M   'P 1'
#
loop_
_entity.id
_entity.type
_entity.pdbx_description
1 polymer ?
#
loop_
_entity_poly.entity_id
_entity_poly.type
_entity_poly.pdbx_seq_one_letter_code
_entity_poly.pdbx_strand_id
1 'polypeptide(L)'
;MIARLVEKGVIDWNSSIADIFPVLTPDGNPAAKITLSQLLSHTSGLTENMDDADFAKYEKSGYVDCETARRQRLSIAKKYLNAPLLAKPGQKFLYSNLGYLIAAAMVEKATGQSWGRLIRRQIFATLNLRSAGLGPPGYAQTPGGQSRDQPQGHMPAARTYG
;
A
#
# COMPACT_ATOMS: atom_id res chain seq x y z
N MET A 1 8.76 6.67 6.38
CA MET A 1 7.87 6.53 7.56
C MET A 1 8.04 5.18 8.27
N ILE A 2 7.92 4.04 7.57
CA ILE A 2 8.01 2.70 8.19
C ILE A 2 9.35 2.50 8.91
N ALA A 3 10.47 2.90 8.30
CA ALA A 3 11.78 2.86 8.95
C ALA A 3 11.80 3.52 10.34
N ARG A 4 11.11 4.67 10.53
CA ARG A 4 11.01 5.34 11.84
C ARG A 4 10.21 4.54 12.87
N LEU A 5 9.26 3.71 12.43
CA LEU A 5 8.55 2.80 13.32
C LEU A 5 9.41 1.59 13.68
N VAL A 6 10.27 1.16 12.75
CA VAL A 6 11.29 0.13 13.03
C VAL A 6 12.33 0.61 14.03
N GLU A 7 12.88 1.82 13.83
CA GLU A 7 13.80 2.46 14.78
C GLU A 7 13.19 2.61 16.19
N LYS A 8 11.87 2.78 16.29
CA LYS A 8 11.13 2.88 17.56
C LYS A 8 10.75 1.52 18.16
N GLY A 9 11.14 0.41 17.53
CA GLY A 9 10.83 -0.94 17.99
C GLY A 9 9.35 -1.33 17.90
N VAL A 10 8.53 -0.62 17.10
CA VAL A 10 7.10 -0.93 16.95
C VAL A 10 6.88 -2.15 16.05
N ILE A 11 7.78 -2.37 15.09
CA ILE A 11 7.80 -3.50 14.17
C ILE A 11 9.26 -3.72 13.72
N ASP A 12 9.66 -4.94 13.37
CA ASP A 12 11.02 -5.23 12.91
C ASP A 12 11.07 -5.42 11.39
N TRP A 13 12.24 -5.19 10.76
CA TRP A 13 12.44 -5.50 9.35
C TRP A 13 12.19 -6.99 9.02
N ASN A 14 12.44 -7.87 9.98
CA ASN A 14 12.24 -9.31 9.87
C ASN A 14 10.88 -9.78 10.40
N SER A 15 10.01 -8.87 10.90
CA SER A 15 8.64 -9.24 11.22
C SER A 15 7.98 -9.87 9.99
N SER A 16 7.55 -11.11 10.14
CA SER A 16 6.93 -11.89 9.08
C SER A 16 5.42 -11.61 8.98
N ILE A 17 4.80 -12.01 7.88
CA ILE A 17 3.34 -11.97 7.77
C ILE A 17 2.70 -12.77 8.90
N ALA A 18 3.23 -13.95 9.24
CA ALA A 18 2.68 -14.80 10.29
C ALA A 18 2.76 -14.12 11.68
N ASP A 19 3.81 -13.36 11.97
CA ASP A 19 3.94 -12.63 13.23
C ASP A 19 2.86 -11.56 13.40
N ILE A 20 2.52 -10.87 12.30
CA ILE A 20 1.57 -9.75 12.32
C ILE A 20 0.13 -10.21 12.10
N PHE A 21 -0.06 -11.24 11.28
CA PHE A 21 -1.34 -11.74 10.80
C PHE A 21 -1.45 -13.26 10.87
N PRO A 22 -1.34 -13.88 12.07
CA PRO A 22 -1.33 -15.34 12.20
C PRO A 22 -2.59 -16.01 11.61
N VAL A 23 -3.74 -15.33 11.66
CA VAL A 23 -5.02 -15.84 11.13
C VAL A 23 -5.11 -15.74 9.59
N LEU A 24 -4.27 -14.93 8.94
CA LEU A 24 -4.32 -14.77 7.47
C LEU A 24 -3.42 -15.75 6.73
N THR A 25 -2.53 -16.44 7.44
CA THR A 25 -1.56 -17.39 6.89
C THR A 25 -1.72 -18.75 7.58
N PRO A 26 -2.67 -19.58 7.12
CA PRO A 26 -2.82 -20.94 7.64
C PRO A 26 -1.56 -21.78 7.40
N ASP A 27 -1.46 -22.92 8.08
CA ASP A 27 -0.31 -23.82 7.97
C ASP A 27 0.02 -24.17 6.52
N GLY A 28 1.31 -24.10 6.19
CA GLY A 28 1.80 -24.34 4.83
C GLY A 28 1.64 -23.17 3.86
N ASN A 29 1.06 -22.03 4.27
CA ASN A 29 0.97 -20.85 3.41
C ASN A 29 2.40 -20.32 3.10
N PRO A 30 2.83 -20.25 1.82
CA PRO A 30 4.16 -19.81 1.44
C PRO A 30 4.44 -18.33 1.76
N ALA A 31 3.39 -17.51 1.86
CA ALA A 31 3.49 -16.10 2.22
C ALA A 31 3.72 -15.88 3.72
N ALA A 32 3.53 -16.89 4.58
CA ALA A 32 3.70 -16.80 6.03
C ALA A 32 5.07 -16.26 6.44
N LYS A 33 6.12 -16.67 5.72
CA LYS A 33 7.52 -16.30 5.99
C LYS A 33 7.98 -15.01 5.30
N ILE A 34 7.12 -14.36 4.51
CA ILE A 34 7.47 -13.09 3.88
C ILE A 34 7.69 -12.05 4.98
N THR A 35 8.83 -11.36 4.96
CA THR A 35 9.16 -10.32 5.93
C THR A 35 8.78 -8.93 5.46
N LEU A 36 8.69 -7.98 6.39
CA LEU A 36 8.52 -6.56 6.07
C LEU A 36 9.60 -6.06 5.11
N SER A 37 10.87 -6.44 5.32
CA SER A 37 11.97 -6.09 4.42
C SER A 37 11.74 -6.59 3.00
N GLN A 38 11.33 -7.85 2.82
CA GLN A 38 11.08 -8.44 1.51
C GLN A 38 9.92 -7.77 0.76
N LEU A 39 8.88 -7.30 1.47
CA LEU A 39 7.81 -6.53 0.87
C LEU A 39 8.31 -5.19 0.33
N LEU A 40 9.15 -4.50 1.11
CA LEU A 40 9.65 -3.16 0.79
C LEU A 40 10.83 -3.17 -0.19
N SER A 41 11.52 -4.30 -0.32
CA SER A 41 12.62 -4.50 -1.28
C SER A 41 12.18 -5.21 -2.56
N HIS A 42 10.87 -5.45 -2.76
CA HIS A 42 10.33 -6.14 -3.92
C HIS A 42 10.88 -7.57 -4.11
N THR A 43 11.17 -8.28 -3.02
CA THR A 43 11.67 -9.66 -3.05
C THR A 43 10.71 -10.64 -2.37
N SER A 44 9.44 -10.27 -2.21
CA SER A 44 8.42 -11.11 -1.56
C SER A 44 7.92 -12.26 -2.46
N GLY A 45 8.07 -12.12 -3.78
CA GLY A 45 7.50 -13.06 -4.75
C GLY A 45 6.00 -12.83 -5.03
N LEU A 46 5.40 -11.77 -4.49
CA LEU A 46 4.02 -11.39 -4.79
C LEU A 46 3.86 -10.93 -6.24
N THR A 47 2.63 -11.03 -6.76
CA THR A 47 2.28 -10.39 -8.03
C THR A 47 2.40 -8.87 -7.95
N GLU A 48 2.56 -8.23 -9.11
CA GLU A 48 2.83 -6.81 -9.20
C GLU A 48 1.68 -5.96 -8.64
N ASN A 49 0.47 -6.24 -9.13
CA ASN A 49 -0.74 -5.46 -8.89
C ASN A 49 -1.92 -6.36 -8.52
N MET A 50 -2.93 -5.75 -7.89
CA MET A 50 -4.25 -6.39 -7.76
C MET A 50 -4.95 -6.41 -9.13
N ASP A 51 -5.93 -7.31 -9.30
CA ASP A 51 -6.77 -7.33 -10.49
C ASP A 51 -7.62 -6.06 -10.64
N ASP A 52 -8.10 -5.78 -11.86
CA ASP A 52 -8.85 -4.55 -12.18
C ASP A 52 -10.12 -4.39 -11.34
N ALA A 53 -10.77 -5.50 -10.97
CA ALA A 53 -11.99 -5.48 -10.17
C ALA A 53 -11.70 -5.06 -8.72
N ASP A 54 -10.65 -5.61 -8.11
CA ASP A 54 -10.17 -5.20 -6.80
C ASP A 54 -9.67 -3.77 -6.81
N PHE A 55 -8.95 -3.37 -7.87
CA PHE A 55 -8.47 -2.01 -8.03
C PHE A 55 -9.62 -1.01 -8.10
N ALA A 56 -10.63 -1.26 -8.95
CA ALA A 56 -11.82 -0.40 -9.05
C ALA A 56 -12.58 -0.30 -7.72
N LYS A 57 -12.64 -1.37 -6.93
CA LYS A 57 -13.22 -1.35 -5.59
C LYS A 57 -12.37 -0.52 -4.62
N TYR A 58 -11.06 -0.73 -4.62
CA TYR A 58 -10.12 0.00 -3.78
C TYR A 58 -10.11 1.49 -4.11
N GLU A 59 -10.18 1.86 -5.38
CA GLU A 59 -10.23 3.26 -5.80
C GLU A 59 -11.52 3.95 -5.32
N LYS A 60 -12.68 3.31 -5.48
CA LYS A 60 -13.96 3.89 -5.06
C LYS A 60 -14.07 4.16 -3.57
N SER A 61 -13.39 3.36 -2.75
CA SER A 61 -13.71 3.29 -1.33
C SER A 61 -12.50 3.38 -0.39
N GLY A 62 -11.29 3.23 -0.92
CA GLY A 62 -10.02 3.42 -0.22
C GLY A 62 -9.70 4.87 0.13
N TYR A 63 -10.54 5.82 -0.32
CA TYR A 63 -10.39 7.26 -0.06
C TYR A 63 -11.58 7.89 0.66
N VAL A 64 -12.61 7.11 1.03
CA VAL A 64 -13.78 7.63 1.75
C VAL A 64 -13.38 8.11 3.14
N ASP A 65 -12.74 7.23 3.90
CA ASP A 65 -12.19 7.55 5.22
C ASP A 65 -11.05 6.59 5.57
N CYS A 66 -10.32 6.95 6.62
CA CYS A 66 -9.15 6.24 7.09
C CYS A 66 -9.41 4.78 7.52
N GLU A 67 -10.54 4.50 8.16
CA GLU A 67 -10.87 3.16 8.65
C GLU A 67 -11.46 2.29 7.54
N THR A 68 -12.24 2.87 6.63
CA THR A 68 -12.67 2.16 5.42
C THR A 68 -11.49 1.76 4.55
N ALA A 69 -10.53 2.66 4.34
CA ALA A 69 -9.29 2.37 3.62
C ALA A 69 -8.48 1.24 4.29
N ARG A 70 -8.38 1.27 5.62
CA ARG A 70 -7.70 0.24 6.42
C ARG A 70 -8.36 -1.13 6.27
N ARG A 71 -9.68 -1.21 6.39
CA ARG A 71 -10.44 -2.47 6.22
C ARG A 71 -10.23 -3.05 4.82
N GLN A 72 -10.15 -2.21 3.80
CA GLN A 72 -9.92 -2.65 2.43
C GLN A 72 -8.50 -3.14 2.20
N ARG A 73 -7.49 -2.42 2.70
CA ARG A 73 -6.11 -2.92 2.68
C ARG A 73 -6.02 -4.29 3.31
N LEU A 74 -6.67 -4.50 4.46
CA LEU A 74 -6.69 -5.81 5.12
C LEU A 74 -7.40 -6.88 4.26
N SER A 75 -8.51 -6.54 3.62
CA SER A 75 -9.22 -7.46 2.72
C SER A 75 -8.38 -7.87 1.51
N ILE A 76 -7.69 -6.91 0.89
CA ILE A 76 -6.78 -7.14 -0.24
C ILE A 76 -5.60 -7.98 0.24
N ALA A 77 -4.96 -7.60 1.35
CA ALA A 77 -3.87 -8.38 1.94
C ALA A 77 -4.30 -9.83 2.17
N LYS A 78 -5.47 -10.08 2.77
CA LYS A 78 -6.00 -11.43 2.97
C LYS A 78 -6.12 -12.21 1.66
N LYS A 79 -6.66 -11.61 0.59
CA LYS A 79 -6.81 -12.27 -0.72
C LYS A 79 -5.44 -12.63 -1.31
N TYR A 80 -4.53 -11.67 -1.41
CA TYR A 80 -3.26 -11.86 -2.13
C TYR A 80 -2.19 -12.62 -1.33
N LEU A 81 -2.28 -12.64 0.01
CA LEU A 81 -1.44 -13.52 0.83
C LEU A 81 -1.82 -15.00 0.71
N ASN A 82 -3.00 -15.32 0.16
CA ASN A 82 -3.44 -16.69 -0.11
C ASN A 82 -3.42 -17.02 -1.60
N ALA A 83 -2.89 -16.13 -2.44
CA ALA A 83 -2.66 -16.38 -3.86
C ALA A 83 -1.27 -17.04 -4.08
N PRO A 84 -1.07 -17.75 -5.21
CA PRO A 84 0.24 -18.28 -5.57
C PRO A 84 1.31 -17.18 -5.68
N LEU A 85 2.50 -17.46 -5.15
CA LEU A 85 3.66 -16.59 -5.34
C LEU A 85 4.31 -16.87 -6.71
N LEU A 86 4.81 -15.82 -7.36
CA LEU A 86 5.56 -15.89 -8.61
C LEU A 86 7.00 -16.38 -8.40
N ALA A 87 7.52 -16.24 -7.18
CA ALA A 87 8.81 -16.76 -6.75
C ALA A 87 8.78 -17.05 -5.24
N LYS A 88 9.71 -17.88 -4.76
CA LYS A 88 9.88 -18.05 -3.32
C LYS A 88 10.36 -16.73 -2.69
N PRO A 89 9.91 -16.39 -1.46
CA PRO A 89 10.36 -15.19 -0.78
C PRO A 89 11.90 -15.12 -0.70
N GLY A 90 12.45 -13.96 -1.07
CA GLY A 90 13.88 -13.68 -1.10
C GLY A 90 14.63 -14.13 -2.36
N GLN A 91 14.01 -14.87 -3.28
CA GLN A 91 14.74 -15.44 -4.43
C GLN A 91 14.85 -14.55 -5.66
N LYS A 92 13.88 -13.67 -5.90
CA LYS A 92 13.84 -12.80 -7.09
C LYS A 92 13.37 -11.41 -6.72
N PHE A 93 13.91 -10.41 -7.41
CA PHE A 93 13.35 -9.07 -7.44
C PHE A 93 12.17 -9.03 -8.42
N LEU A 94 10.97 -8.76 -7.92
CA LEU A 94 9.74 -8.58 -8.68
C LEU A 94 9.02 -7.36 -8.11
N TYR A 95 9.00 -6.26 -8.88
CA TYR A 95 8.31 -5.05 -8.46
C TYR A 95 6.85 -5.36 -8.11
N SER A 96 6.37 -4.82 -6.99
CA SER A 96 5.04 -5.14 -6.48
C SER A 96 4.47 -4.00 -5.65
N ASN A 97 3.42 -3.38 -6.18
CA ASN A 97 2.59 -2.42 -5.47
C ASN A 97 1.80 -3.10 -4.33
N LEU A 98 1.45 -4.38 -4.51
CA LEU A 98 0.88 -5.20 -3.43
C LEU A 98 1.84 -5.35 -2.24
N GLY A 99 3.14 -5.43 -2.48
CA GLY A 99 4.17 -5.44 -1.44
C GLY A 99 4.02 -4.23 -0.49
N TYR A 100 3.95 -3.02 -1.05
CA TYR A 100 3.74 -1.80 -0.26
C TYR A 100 2.37 -1.76 0.44
N LEU A 101 1.31 -2.22 -0.24
CA LEU A 101 -0.03 -2.27 0.34
C LEU A 101 -0.08 -3.15 1.58
N ILE A 102 0.53 -4.33 1.50
CA ILE A 102 0.60 -5.29 2.61
C ILE A 102 1.51 -4.77 3.72
N ALA A 103 2.64 -4.14 3.39
CA ALA A 103 3.51 -3.50 4.38
C ALA A 103 2.77 -2.39 5.16
N ALA A 104 1.93 -1.59 4.48
CA ALA A 104 1.07 -0.62 5.12
C ALA A 104 0.07 -1.30 6.07
N ALA A 105 -0.58 -2.39 5.64
CA ALA A 105 -1.48 -3.17 6.49
C ALA A 105 -0.76 -3.73 7.74
N MET A 106 0.46 -4.25 7.60
CA MET A 106 1.25 -4.75 8.74
C MET A 106 1.49 -3.66 9.78
N VAL A 107 1.89 -2.48 9.32
CA VAL A 107 2.12 -1.33 10.20
C VAL A 107 0.82 -0.82 10.83
N GLU A 108 -0.30 -0.84 10.10
CA GLU A 108 -1.61 -0.53 10.67
C GLU A 108 -1.92 -1.48 11.84
N LYS A 109 -1.70 -2.78 11.64
CA LYS A 109 -1.90 -3.81 12.68
C LYS A 109 -0.98 -3.61 13.88
N ALA A 110 0.32 -3.39 13.66
CA ALA A 110 1.30 -3.19 14.74
C ALA A 110 1.04 -1.92 15.58
N THR A 111 0.56 -0.85 14.95
CA THR A 111 0.36 0.45 15.63
C THR A 111 -1.04 0.68 16.17
N GLY A 112 -2.00 -0.17 15.79
CA GLY A 112 -3.43 0.07 16.04
C GLY A 112 -4.02 1.25 15.26
N GLN A 113 -3.27 1.93 14.39
CA GLN A 113 -3.68 3.16 13.71
C GLN A 113 -3.76 2.97 12.20
N SER A 114 -4.70 3.64 11.54
CA SER A 114 -4.76 3.60 10.07
C SER A 114 -3.55 4.28 9.43
N TRP A 115 -3.19 3.83 8.24
CA TRP A 115 -2.08 4.34 7.43
C TRP A 115 -2.23 5.84 7.19
N GLY A 116 -3.46 6.29 6.89
CA GLY A 116 -3.73 7.70 6.68
C GLY A 116 -3.53 8.55 7.93
N ARG A 117 -3.88 8.05 9.12
CA ARG A 117 -3.57 8.74 10.39
C ARG A 117 -2.06 8.76 10.65
N LEU A 118 -1.36 7.66 10.38
CA LEU A 118 0.08 7.57 10.55
C LEU A 118 0.84 8.56 9.66
N ILE A 119 0.51 8.64 8.38
CA ILE A 119 1.12 9.61 7.45
C ILE A 119 0.84 11.05 7.89
N ARG A 120 -0.41 11.37 8.22
CA ARG A 120 -0.76 12.72 8.70
C ARG A 120 0.03 13.11 9.94
N ARG A 121 0.17 12.21 10.91
CA ARG A 121 0.88 12.49 12.17
C ARG A 121 2.41 12.50 12.01
N GLN A 122 2.98 11.47 11.38
CA GLN A 122 4.42 11.24 11.35
C GLN A 122 5.14 12.03 10.25
N ILE A 123 4.41 12.46 9.21
CA ILE A 123 4.96 13.16 8.05
C ILE A 123 4.33 14.54 7.93
N PHE A 124 3.02 14.64 7.69
CA PHE A 124 2.41 15.95 7.34
C PHE A 124 2.52 16.94 8.50
N ALA A 125 2.14 16.55 9.72
CA ALA A 125 2.25 17.40 10.89
C ALA A 125 3.71 17.69 11.28
N THR A 126 4.59 16.68 11.18
CA THR A 126 6.01 16.84 11.54
C THR A 126 6.75 17.79 10.59
N LEU A 127 6.36 17.82 9.32
CA LEU A 127 6.96 18.65 8.28
C LEU A 127 6.12 19.90 7.94
N ASN A 128 5.05 20.18 8.70
CA ASN A 128 4.11 21.29 8.47
C ASN A 128 3.55 21.33 7.02
N LEU A 129 3.26 20.17 6.43
CA LEU A 129 2.72 20.06 5.07
C LEU A 129 1.21 20.35 5.09
N ARG A 130 0.81 21.51 4.57
CA ARG A 130 -0.59 22.00 4.59
C ARG A 130 -1.38 21.69 3.32
N SER A 131 -0.68 21.46 2.20
CA SER A 131 -1.27 21.17 0.89
C SER A 131 -1.16 19.71 0.47
N ALA A 132 -0.65 18.82 1.35
CA ALA A 132 -0.52 17.40 1.07
C ALA A 132 -1.78 16.63 1.45
N GLY A 133 -2.20 15.70 0.59
CA GLY A 133 -3.38 14.87 0.78
C GLY A 133 -3.11 13.39 0.51
N LEU A 134 -4.03 12.54 0.95
CA LEU A 134 -4.13 11.14 0.53
C LEU A 134 -5.46 10.99 -0.18
N GLY A 135 -5.46 10.46 -1.39
CA GLY A 135 -6.65 10.48 -2.24
C GLY A 135 -6.31 10.57 -3.70
N PRO A 136 -7.32 10.45 -4.58
CA PRO A 136 -7.20 10.97 -5.93
C PRO A 136 -6.84 12.46 -5.87
N PRO A 137 -6.23 13.00 -6.93
CA PRO A 137 -6.01 14.43 -7.06
C PRO A 137 -7.30 15.22 -6.83
N GLY A 138 -7.21 16.34 -6.11
CA GLY A 138 -8.34 17.25 -5.99
C GLY A 138 -8.72 17.84 -7.35
N TYR A 139 -10.02 18.03 -7.57
CA TYR A 139 -10.54 18.82 -8.68
C TYR A 139 -10.77 20.25 -8.19
N ALA A 140 -10.25 21.26 -8.89
CA ALA A 140 -10.68 22.63 -8.61
C ALA A 140 -12.12 22.80 -9.08
N GLN A 141 -12.93 23.43 -8.23
CA GLN A 141 -14.23 23.95 -8.66
C GLN A 141 -13.99 25.28 -9.36
N THR A 142 -13.74 25.24 -10.67
CA THR A 142 -13.78 26.43 -11.52
C THR A 142 -15.23 26.70 -11.97
N PRO A 143 -15.70 27.96 -12.00
CA PRO A 143 -16.97 28.30 -12.65
C PRO A 143 -16.89 27.89 -14.13
N GLY A 144 -17.58 26.81 -14.51
CA GLY A 144 -17.54 26.23 -15.87
C GLY A 144 -17.18 24.74 -15.97
N GLY A 145 -16.83 24.07 -14.87
CA GLY A 145 -16.56 22.62 -14.86
C GLY A 145 -15.36 22.21 -14.00
N GLN A 146 -15.18 20.91 -13.78
CA GLN A 146 -14.07 20.35 -13.00
C GLN A 146 -12.76 20.44 -13.80
N SER A 147 -11.87 21.36 -13.44
CA SER A 147 -10.50 21.38 -13.95
C SER A 147 -9.56 20.74 -12.91
N ARG A 148 -8.67 19.85 -13.36
CA ARG A 148 -7.62 19.27 -12.50
C ARG A 148 -6.57 20.35 -12.26
N ASP A 149 -6.47 20.85 -11.03
CA ASP A 149 -5.58 21.96 -10.61
C ASP A 149 -4.20 21.47 -10.10
N GLN A 150 -3.79 20.28 -10.55
CA GLN A 150 -2.52 19.66 -10.18
C GLN A 150 -1.84 19.09 -11.42
N PRO A 151 -0.50 18.95 -11.43
CA PRO A 151 0.23 18.51 -12.62
C PRO A 151 -0.39 17.23 -13.18
N GLN A 152 -0.75 17.29 -14.46
CA GLN A 152 -1.25 16.13 -15.18
C GLN A 152 -0.12 15.09 -15.21
N GLY A 153 -0.41 13.86 -14.79
CA GLY A 153 0.52 12.75 -14.97
C GLY A 153 0.97 12.68 -16.44
N HIS A 154 2.21 12.23 -16.68
CA HIS A 154 2.78 12.17 -18.03
C HIS A 154 1.76 11.58 -19.01
N MET A 155 1.22 12.42 -19.91
CA MET A 155 0.49 11.92 -21.07
C MET A 155 1.53 11.15 -21.91
N PRO A 156 1.27 9.89 -22.28
CA PRO A 156 2.13 9.23 -23.25
C PRO A 156 2.12 10.11 -24.50
N ALA A 157 3.30 10.58 -24.92
CA ALA A 157 3.43 11.31 -26.17
C ALA A 157 2.79 10.46 -27.26
N ALA A 158 1.86 11.05 -28.01
CA ALA A 158 1.26 10.41 -29.16
C ALA A 158 2.40 9.93 -30.06
N ARG A 159 2.60 8.61 -30.14
CA ARG A 159 3.49 8.02 -31.14
C ARG A 159 2.80 8.20 -32.49
N THR A 160 3.05 9.33 -33.13
CA THR A 160 2.85 9.46 -34.58
C THR A 160 3.99 8.67 -35.24
N TYR A 161 3.70 7.45 -35.68
CA TYR A 161 4.52 6.82 -36.71
C TYR A 161 4.15 7.50 -38.02
N GLY A 162 5.10 8.26 -38.57
CA GLY A 162 5.10 8.68 -39.97
C GLY A 162 5.86 7.68 -40.82
#